data_AF-A2CD44-F1
#
_entry.id   AF-A2CD44-F1
#
_cell.length_a   1.000
_cell.length_b   1.000
_cell.length_c   1.000
_cell.angle_alpha   90.00
_cell.angle_beta   90.00
_cell.angle_gamma   90.00
#
_symmetry.space_group_name_H-M   'P 1'
#
loop_
_entity.id
_entity.type
_entity.pdbx_description
1 polymer ?
#
loop_
_entity_poly.entity_id
_entity_poly.type
_entity_poly.pdbx_seq_one_letter_code
_entity_poly.pdbx_strand_id
1 'polypeptide(L)'
;MPGESNALTPIVRSYSFGHLVHGDYIQPIHPRDPVTSSGIAEYDQSLDSAIDSLQLSRACTNKLSPSQVENMKTNVVLANEAIATAGNAVRASAAALYEIKKDVKNKNWTALTESGALQMSGRMARDLVKAYESWIRDSDVPDEALARVSARVLARIGSVDAGKRTHAINKIKRGEGYTEQDLTKIIGNTKSPVRRQIDDLVAQAEKQIKSATNEEKINQFEKLKMESVNLEAKLERQKDLNIELNNQIKKLMEENKDLRKLLASSPTEAATL
;
A
#
# COMPACT_ATOMS: atom_id res chain seq x y z
N MET A 1 20.69 -63.56 -17.69
CA MET A 1 20.28 -63.51 -16.29
C MET A 1 20.70 -62.16 -15.71
N PRO A 2 19.79 -61.18 -15.64
CA PRO A 2 20.03 -59.88 -15.00
C PRO A 2 19.61 -59.94 -13.53
N GLY A 3 20.24 -59.14 -12.66
CA GLY A 3 19.81 -59.03 -11.26
C GLY A 3 20.77 -58.26 -10.37
N GLU A 4 21.15 -57.05 -10.75
CA GLU A 4 21.80 -56.12 -9.81
C GLU A 4 20.72 -55.35 -9.04
N SER A 5 20.68 -55.58 -7.73
CA SER A 5 19.84 -54.88 -6.78
C SER A 5 20.41 -53.50 -6.46
N ASN A 6 19.80 -52.43 -6.97
CA ASN A 6 20.04 -51.08 -6.46
C ASN A 6 19.05 -50.78 -5.33
N ALA A 7 19.54 -50.89 -4.09
CA ALA A 7 18.84 -50.43 -2.91
C ALA A 7 18.84 -48.89 -2.89
N LEU A 8 17.63 -48.31 -2.98
CA LEU A 8 17.39 -46.89 -2.77
C LEU A 8 17.64 -46.53 -1.31
N THR A 9 18.64 -45.69 -1.05
CA THR A 9 18.81 -45.00 0.24
C THR A 9 17.89 -43.78 0.29
N PRO A 10 17.11 -43.57 1.37
CA PRO A 10 16.32 -42.36 1.52
C PRO A 10 17.21 -41.21 2.00
N ILE A 11 17.32 -40.16 1.17
CA ILE A 11 17.92 -38.88 1.57
C ILE A 11 16.93 -38.18 2.52
N VAL A 12 17.20 -38.25 3.82
CA VAL A 12 16.55 -37.42 4.83
C VAL A 12 17.14 -36.01 4.70
N ARG A 13 16.40 -35.09 4.07
CA ARG A 13 16.69 -33.65 4.15
C ARG A 13 16.15 -33.13 5.48
N SER A 14 17.02 -32.96 6.46
CA SER A 14 16.73 -32.19 7.67
C SER A 14 16.61 -30.71 7.30
N TYR A 15 15.45 -30.12 7.56
CA TYR A 15 15.27 -28.67 7.54
C TYR A 15 15.63 -28.14 8.94
N SER A 16 16.74 -27.40 9.04
CA SER A 16 17.07 -26.60 10.22
C SER A 16 16.64 -25.16 9.92
N PHE A 17 15.59 -24.70 10.61
CA PHE A 17 15.25 -23.28 10.68
C PHE A 17 16.25 -22.63 11.64
N GLY A 18 17.02 -21.66 11.14
CA GLY A 18 18.06 -20.99 11.90
C GLY A 18 18.05 -19.48 11.67
N HIS A 19 17.93 -18.77 12.79
CA HIS A 19 18.20 -17.36 13.10
C HIS A 19 17.44 -16.25 12.37
N LEU A 20 16.77 -15.41 13.15
CA LEU A 20 17.12 -13.98 13.31
C LEU A 20 16.50 -13.42 14.61
N VAL A 21 17.39 -12.99 15.51
CA VAL A 21 17.08 -12.26 16.74
C VAL A 21 17.20 -10.77 16.46
N HIS A 22 16.19 -10.02 16.91
CA HIS A 22 16.12 -8.59 17.27
C HIS A 22 16.84 -7.51 16.42
N GLY A 23 16.03 -6.48 16.15
CA GLY A 23 16.35 -5.08 15.88
C GLY A 23 17.81 -4.63 15.89
N ASP A 24 18.13 -3.91 14.82
CA ASP A 24 19.33 -3.12 14.55
C ASP A 24 20.55 -3.89 14.02
N TYR A 25 20.92 -3.51 12.79
CA TYR A 25 22.02 -3.98 11.94
C TYR A 25 21.77 -5.22 11.06
N ILE A 26 21.56 -4.95 9.77
CA ILE A 26 21.78 -5.90 8.68
C ILE A 26 23.29 -6.20 8.64
N GLN A 27 23.71 -7.36 9.13
CA GLN A 27 25.07 -7.88 8.91
C GLN A 27 25.14 -8.62 7.55
N PRO A 28 26.25 -8.50 6.80
CA PRO A 28 26.48 -9.26 5.58
C PRO A 28 26.48 -10.77 5.83
N ILE A 29 25.90 -11.54 4.92
CA ILE A 29 25.80 -13.00 4.99
C ILE A 29 27.21 -13.60 4.90
N HIS A 30 27.80 -13.96 6.04
CA HIS A 30 29.00 -14.78 6.10
C HIS A 30 28.67 -16.29 6.04
N PRO A 31 29.62 -17.15 5.62
CA PRO A 31 29.42 -18.59 5.48
C PRO A 31 29.04 -19.22 6.82
N ARG A 32 27.89 -19.90 6.85
CA ARG A 32 27.32 -20.73 7.95
C ARG A 32 28.28 -20.96 9.13
N ASP A 33 28.08 -20.20 10.21
CA ASP A 33 28.56 -20.61 11.52
C ASP A 33 27.79 -21.87 11.98
N PRO A 34 28.46 -22.84 12.62
CA PRO A 34 27.80 -24.00 13.21
C PRO A 34 26.86 -23.55 14.34
N VAL A 35 25.63 -24.08 14.37
CA VAL A 35 24.68 -23.87 15.47
C VAL A 35 25.35 -24.34 16.77
N THR A 36 25.67 -23.40 17.65
CA THR A 36 26.34 -23.68 18.92
C THR A 36 25.32 -24.18 19.95
N SER A 37 25.75 -25.06 20.87
CA SER A 37 24.91 -25.56 21.97
C SER A 37 24.33 -24.44 22.85
N SER A 38 24.95 -23.25 22.86
CA SER A 38 24.45 -22.06 23.56
C SER A 38 23.26 -21.42 22.86
N GLY A 39 23.26 -21.35 21.52
CA GLY A 39 22.14 -20.77 20.76
C GLY A 39 20.86 -21.60 20.82
N ILE A 40 20.98 -22.93 20.99
CA ILE A 40 19.84 -23.83 21.21
C ILE A 40 19.25 -23.62 22.61
N ALA A 41 20.10 -23.51 23.63
CA ALA A 41 19.65 -23.29 25.02
C ALA A 41 18.98 -21.93 25.22
N GLU A 42 19.46 -20.88 24.54
CA GLU A 42 18.82 -19.54 24.54
C GLU A 42 17.47 -19.55 23.83
N TYR A 43 17.33 -20.30 22.74
CA TYR A 43 16.06 -20.46 22.03
C TYR A 43 15.03 -21.17 22.91
N ASP A 44 15.39 -22.29 23.54
CA ASP A 44 14.50 -23.07 24.40
C ASP A 44 14.02 -22.24 25.61
N GLN A 45 14.89 -21.45 26.24
CA GLN A 45 14.49 -20.53 27.32
C GLN A 45 13.55 -19.42 26.85
N SER A 46 13.72 -18.92 25.63
CA SER A 46 12.83 -17.89 25.06
C SER A 46 11.44 -18.45 24.74
N LEU A 47 11.37 -19.71 24.29
CA LEU A 47 10.14 -20.39 23.93
C LEU A 47 9.31 -20.70 25.19
N ASP A 48 9.92 -21.22 26.24
CA ASP A 48 9.25 -21.51 27.51
C ASP A 48 8.66 -20.23 28.13
N SER A 49 9.43 -19.14 28.14
CA SER A 49 8.94 -17.84 28.61
C SER A 49 7.76 -17.32 27.77
N ALA A 50 7.77 -17.53 26.46
CA ALA A 50 6.68 -17.13 25.58
C ALA A 50 5.41 -17.96 25.82
N ILE A 51 5.55 -19.27 26.02
CA ILE A 51 4.45 -20.20 26.34
C ILE A 51 3.79 -19.82 27.68
N ASP A 52 4.60 -19.53 28.70
CA ASP A 52 4.14 -19.16 30.03
C ASP A 52 3.38 -17.82 30.01
N SER A 53 3.91 -16.84 29.27
CA SER A 53 3.29 -15.52 29.13
C SER A 53 1.97 -15.52 28.33
N LEU A 54 1.74 -16.54 27.50
CA LEU A 54 0.56 -16.62 26.65
C LEU A 54 -0.72 -16.83 27.48
N GLN A 55 -1.59 -15.83 27.48
CA GLN A 55 -2.90 -15.89 28.15
C GLN A 55 -3.99 -16.34 27.17
N LEU A 56 -4.51 -17.55 27.39
CA LEU A 56 -5.65 -18.08 26.66
C LEU A 56 -6.94 -17.86 27.45
N SER A 57 -7.99 -17.42 26.77
CA SER A 57 -9.29 -17.22 27.41
C SER A 57 -9.88 -18.55 27.91
N ARG A 58 -10.75 -18.49 28.93
CA ARG A 58 -11.45 -19.68 29.44
C ARG A 58 -12.29 -20.38 28.37
N ALA A 59 -12.76 -19.64 27.36
CA ALA A 59 -13.49 -20.22 26.24
C ALA A 59 -12.61 -21.13 25.38
N CYS A 60 -11.32 -20.80 25.23
CA CYS A 60 -10.35 -21.59 24.47
C CYS A 60 -9.90 -22.86 25.21
N THR A 61 -9.89 -22.83 26.54
CA THR A 61 -9.34 -23.91 27.39
C THR A 61 -10.40 -24.80 28.03
N ASN A 62 -11.69 -24.50 27.80
CA ASN A 62 -12.78 -25.24 28.41
C ASN A 62 -12.76 -26.72 28.00
N LYS A 63 -12.90 -27.62 28.98
CA LYS A 63 -12.88 -29.09 28.80
C LYS A 63 -11.57 -29.68 28.27
N LEU A 64 -10.48 -28.90 28.24
CA LEU A 64 -9.15 -29.40 27.91
C LEU A 64 -8.40 -29.81 29.18
N SER A 65 -7.59 -30.86 29.10
CA SER A 65 -6.64 -31.21 30.16
C SER A 65 -5.50 -30.18 30.20
N PRO A 66 -4.77 -30.06 31.33
CA PRO A 66 -3.60 -29.18 31.42
C PRO A 66 -2.57 -29.42 30.30
N SER A 67 -2.26 -30.68 29.99
CA SER A 67 -1.35 -31.04 28.90
C SER A 67 -1.85 -30.64 27.52
N GLN A 68 -3.17 -30.69 27.29
CA GLN A 68 -3.77 -30.20 26.04
C GLN A 68 -3.70 -28.67 25.93
N VAL A 69 -3.87 -27.96 27.05
CA VAL A 69 -3.73 -26.50 27.10
C VAL A 69 -2.28 -26.09 26.83
N GLU A 70 -1.32 -26.76 27.44
CA GLU A 70 0.11 -26.52 27.23
C GLU A 70 0.51 -26.76 25.76
N ASN A 71 0.15 -27.92 25.20
CA ASN A 71 0.37 -28.21 23.78
C ASN A 71 -0.28 -27.17 22.85
N MET A 72 -1.47 -26.68 23.20
CA MET A 72 -2.13 -25.62 22.43
C MET A 72 -1.33 -24.31 22.50
N LYS A 73 -0.83 -23.91 23.68
CA LYS A 73 0.01 -22.73 23.83
C LYS A 73 1.28 -22.83 23.00
N THR A 74 2.00 -23.96 23.07
CA THR A 74 3.21 -24.21 22.28
C THR A 74 2.94 -24.04 20.79
N ASN A 75 1.88 -24.66 20.27
CA ASN A 75 1.53 -24.56 18.86
C ASN A 75 1.13 -23.13 18.43
N VAL A 76 0.49 -22.35 19.31
CA VAL A 76 0.18 -20.94 19.03
C VAL A 76 1.45 -20.11 18.92
N VAL A 77 2.40 -20.31 19.84
CA VAL A 77 3.69 -19.59 19.81
C VAL A 77 4.44 -19.93 18.52
N LEU A 78 4.56 -21.22 18.18
CA LEU A 78 5.22 -21.67 16.95
C LEU A 78 4.54 -21.12 15.68
N ALA A 79 3.20 -21.09 15.65
CA ALA A 79 2.47 -20.51 14.53
C ALA A 79 2.74 -19.01 14.37
N ASN A 80 2.79 -18.26 15.48
CA ASN A 80 3.10 -16.83 15.45
C ASN A 80 4.55 -16.57 15.00
N GLU A 81 5.51 -17.36 15.47
CA GLU A 81 6.91 -17.27 15.07
C GLU A 81 7.09 -17.57 13.56
N ALA A 82 6.39 -18.58 13.04
CA ALA A 82 6.41 -18.90 11.62
C ALA A 82 5.88 -17.73 10.77
N ILE A 83 4.83 -17.04 11.24
CA ILE A 83 4.29 -15.85 10.56
C ILE A 83 5.29 -14.68 10.62
N ALA A 84 5.93 -14.44 11.78
CA ALA A 84 6.98 -13.42 11.91
C ALA A 84 8.13 -13.67 10.93
N THR A 85 8.58 -14.93 10.87
CA THR A 85 9.65 -15.38 9.96
C THR A 85 9.28 -15.15 8.50
N ALA A 86 8.05 -15.48 8.10
CA ALA A 86 7.56 -15.22 6.74
C ALA A 86 7.57 -13.71 6.41
N GLY A 87 7.20 -12.88 7.40
CA GLY A 87 7.24 -11.43 7.30
C GLY A 87 8.63 -10.85 7.09
N ASN A 88 9.58 -11.30 7.91
CA ASN A 88 10.98 -10.93 7.80
C ASN A 88 11.54 -11.36 6.44
N ALA A 89 11.20 -12.55 5.96
CA ALA A 89 11.60 -13.02 4.62
C ALA A 89 11.05 -12.10 3.50
N VAL A 90 9.83 -11.57 3.62
CA VAL A 90 9.28 -10.57 2.68
C VAL A 90 10.11 -9.29 2.70
N ARG A 91 10.42 -8.75 3.89
CA ARG A 91 11.23 -7.53 4.02
C ARG A 91 12.64 -7.71 3.48
N ALA A 92 13.32 -8.79 3.86
CA ALA A 92 14.67 -9.12 3.41
C ALA A 92 14.72 -9.31 1.88
N SER A 93 13.73 -10.02 1.31
CA SER A 93 13.62 -10.17 -0.14
C SER A 93 13.44 -8.83 -0.84
N ALA A 94 12.57 -7.96 -0.33
CA ALA A 94 12.33 -6.64 -0.91
C ALA A 94 13.58 -5.74 -0.84
N ALA A 95 14.33 -5.79 0.27
CA ALA A 95 15.59 -5.08 0.44
C ALA A 95 16.67 -5.56 -0.54
N ALA A 96 16.87 -6.88 -0.65
CA ALA A 96 17.86 -7.45 -1.56
C ALA A 96 17.55 -7.12 -3.03
N LEU A 97 16.28 -7.23 -3.43
CA LEU A 97 15.84 -6.84 -4.78
C LEU A 97 16.04 -5.35 -5.05
N TYR A 98 15.86 -4.49 -4.05
CA TYR A 98 16.09 -3.06 -4.16
C TYR A 98 17.58 -2.75 -4.39
N GLU A 99 18.49 -3.40 -3.66
CA GLU A 99 19.93 -3.25 -3.88
C GLU A 99 20.34 -3.74 -5.29
N ILE A 100 19.84 -4.90 -5.73
CA ILE A 100 20.06 -5.37 -7.11
C ILE A 100 19.58 -4.33 -8.14
N LYS A 101 18.38 -3.74 -7.94
CA LYS A 101 17.84 -2.73 -8.84
C LYS A 101 18.70 -1.47 -8.90
N LYS A 102 19.31 -1.05 -7.79
CA LYS A 102 20.21 0.13 -7.75
C LYS A 102 21.49 -0.10 -8.55
N ASP A 103 22.01 -1.32 -8.54
CA ASP A 103 23.27 -1.67 -9.20
C ASP A 103 23.13 -1.87 -10.71
N VAL A 104 21.90 -1.94 -11.24
CA VAL A 104 21.64 -2.20 -12.65
C VAL A 104 20.85 -1.08 -13.32
N LYS A 105 21.08 -0.88 -14.63
CA LYS A 105 20.25 0.04 -15.43
C LYS A 105 18.81 -0.49 -15.55
N ASN A 106 17.83 0.39 -15.65
CA ASN A 106 16.40 0.04 -15.73
C ASN A 106 16.05 -1.07 -16.74
N LYS A 107 16.65 -1.07 -17.93
CA LYS A 107 16.41 -2.12 -18.94
C LYS A 107 16.88 -3.50 -18.47
N ASN A 108 18.02 -3.55 -17.76
CA ASN A 108 18.57 -4.79 -17.21
C ASN A 108 17.74 -5.29 -16.02
N TRP A 109 17.22 -4.38 -15.19
CA TRP A 109 16.28 -4.74 -14.12
C TRP A 109 15.04 -5.43 -14.68
N THR A 110 14.41 -4.86 -15.72
CA THR A 110 13.24 -5.47 -16.36
C THR A 110 13.59 -6.85 -16.92
N ALA A 111 14.70 -6.98 -17.66
CA ALA A 111 15.15 -8.25 -18.20
C ALA A 111 15.41 -9.30 -17.10
N LEU A 112 16.06 -8.93 -15.99
CA LEU A 112 16.27 -9.82 -14.84
C LEU A 112 14.94 -10.33 -14.30
N THR A 113 13.97 -9.45 -14.07
CA THR A 113 12.66 -9.85 -13.54
C THR A 113 11.87 -10.75 -14.50
N GLU A 114 12.19 -10.75 -15.79
CA GLU A 114 11.53 -11.58 -16.81
C GLU A 114 12.31 -12.86 -17.15
N SER A 115 13.57 -12.96 -16.72
CA SER A 115 14.48 -14.06 -17.06
C SER A 115 14.15 -15.41 -16.41
N GLY A 116 13.33 -15.43 -15.35
CA GLY A 116 13.08 -16.63 -14.54
C GLY A 116 14.20 -16.97 -13.54
N ALA A 117 15.26 -16.16 -13.43
CA ALA A 117 16.34 -16.38 -12.47
C ALA A 117 15.91 -16.23 -10.99
N LEU A 118 14.82 -15.50 -10.74
CA LEU A 118 14.25 -15.31 -9.41
C LEU A 118 13.27 -16.45 -9.07
N GLN A 119 13.27 -16.91 -7.83
CA GLN A 119 12.28 -17.88 -7.29
C GLN A 119 10.91 -17.23 -7.02
N MET A 120 10.57 -16.16 -7.74
CA MET A 120 9.31 -15.44 -7.66
C MET A 120 8.98 -14.83 -9.02
N SER A 121 7.70 -14.55 -9.26
CA SER A 121 7.30 -13.90 -10.51
C SER A 121 7.96 -12.52 -10.66
N GLY A 122 8.30 -12.14 -11.89
CA GLY A 122 8.82 -10.79 -12.18
C GLY A 122 7.90 -9.68 -11.71
N ARG A 123 6.59 -9.92 -11.74
CA ARG A 123 5.60 -8.98 -11.20
C ARG A 123 5.76 -8.81 -9.69
N MET A 124 5.85 -9.91 -8.94
CA MET A 124 6.05 -9.90 -7.49
C MET A 124 7.35 -9.17 -7.13
N ALA A 125 8.45 -9.44 -7.83
CA ALA A 125 9.73 -8.76 -7.59
C ALA A 125 9.60 -7.24 -7.75
N ARG A 126 8.99 -6.77 -8.85
CA ARG A 126 8.77 -5.34 -9.10
C ARG A 126 7.84 -4.69 -8.08
N ASP A 127 6.77 -5.36 -7.69
CA ASP A 127 5.83 -4.86 -6.68
C ASP A 127 6.52 -4.76 -5.30
N LEU A 128 7.34 -5.75 -4.89
CA LEU A 128 8.11 -5.72 -3.64
C LEU A 128 9.11 -4.57 -3.60
N VAL A 129 9.91 -4.39 -4.65
CA VAL A 129 10.87 -3.27 -4.72
C VAL A 129 10.14 -1.93 -4.64
N LYS A 130 9.03 -1.78 -5.35
CA LYS A 130 8.21 -0.56 -5.28
C LYS A 130 7.72 -0.30 -3.87
N ALA A 131 7.26 -1.31 -3.15
CA ALA A 131 6.81 -1.17 -1.76
C ALA A 131 7.97 -0.78 -0.83
N TYR A 132 9.14 -1.40 -1.02
CA TYR A 132 10.37 -1.09 -0.27
C TYR A 132 10.81 0.36 -0.44
N GLU A 133 10.93 0.80 -1.70
CA GLU A 133 11.32 2.16 -2.07
C GLU A 133 10.38 3.25 -1.53
N SER A 134 9.09 2.93 -1.40
CA SER A 134 8.07 3.94 -1.14
C SER A 134 7.69 4.09 0.33
N TRP A 135 7.78 3.02 1.13
CA TRP A 135 7.44 3.10 2.54
C TRP A 135 7.99 1.99 3.44
N ILE A 136 8.16 0.75 2.97
CA ILE A 136 8.54 -0.36 3.88
C ILE A 136 9.89 -0.09 4.54
N ARG A 137 10.87 0.44 3.79
CA ARG A 137 12.22 0.77 4.28
C ARG A 137 12.19 1.71 5.49
N ASP A 138 11.30 2.70 5.47
CA ASP A 138 11.25 3.78 6.47
C ASP A 138 10.11 3.59 7.49
N SER A 139 9.47 2.42 7.48
CA SER A 139 8.30 2.15 8.32
C SER A 139 8.60 1.16 9.44
N ASP A 140 8.11 1.50 10.63
CA ASP A 140 8.07 0.63 11.80
C ASP A 140 6.86 -0.34 11.75
N VAL A 141 6.68 -1.03 10.62
CA VAL A 141 5.64 -2.04 10.50
C VAL A 141 6.19 -3.38 11.02
N PRO A 142 5.48 -4.11 11.90
CA PRO A 142 5.91 -5.43 12.34
C PRO A 142 5.96 -6.43 11.18
N ASP A 143 6.88 -7.37 11.23
CA ASP A 143 7.08 -8.34 10.16
C ASP A 143 5.88 -9.27 10.00
N GLU A 144 5.24 -9.70 11.10
CA GLU A 144 4.04 -10.55 11.03
C GLU A 144 2.92 -9.89 10.21
N ALA A 145 2.87 -8.56 10.23
CA ALA A 145 1.89 -7.78 9.50
C ALA A 145 2.17 -7.77 7.99
N LEU A 146 3.45 -7.79 7.58
CA LEU A 146 3.84 -7.92 6.18
C LEU A 146 3.50 -9.30 5.61
N ALA A 147 3.66 -10.36 6.41
CA ALA A 147 3.38 -11.74 6.00
C ALA A 147 1.92 -11.95 5.55
N ARG A 148 1.00 -11.17 6.09
CA ARG A 148 -0.45 -11.28 5.84
C ARG A 148 -0.91 -10.53 4.59
N VAL A 149 -0.01 -9.81 3.92
CA VAL A 149 -0.35 -8.89 2.83
C VAL A 149 0.42 -9.26 1.56
N SER A 150 -0.28 -9.32 0.43
CA SER A 150 0.37 -9.65 -0.83
C SER A 150 1.31 -8.53 -1.29
N ALA A 151 2.41 -8.89 -1.99
CA ALA A 151 3.33 -7.93 -2.60
C ALA A 151 2.60 -6.86 -3.42
N ARG A 152 1.53 -7.25 -4.12
CA ARG A 152 0.72 -6.35 -4.93
C ARG A 152 0.03 -5.27 -4.10
N VAL A 153 -0.53 -5.64 -2.95
CA VAL A 153 -1.19 -4.72 -2.02
C VAL A 153 -0.16 -3.77 -1.39
N LEU A 154 0.98 -4.31 -0.95
CA LEU A 154 2.09 -3.51 -0.39
C LEU A 154 2.57 -2.43 -1.38
N ALA A 155 2.72 -2.79 -2.67
CA ALA A 155 3.12 -1.87 -3.72
C ALA A 155 2.08 -0.77 -3.99
N ARG A 156 0.79 -1.14 -3.93
CA ARG A 156 -0.30 -0.18 -4.13
C ARG A 156 -0.37 0.81 -2.95
N ILE A 157 -0.15 0.39 -1.70
CA ILE A 157 -0.04 1.30 -0.54
C ILE A 157 1.05 2.35 -0.77
N GLY A 158 2.19 1.96 -1.32
CA GLY A 158 3.25 2.89 -1.72
C GLY A 158 2.84 3.92 -2.78
N SER A 159 1.78 3.64 -3.53
CA SER A 159 1.32 4.46 -4.65
C SER A 159 0.22 5.47 -4.27
N VAL A 160 -0.27 5.46 -3.03
CA VAL A 160 -1.34 6.37 -2.58
C VAL A 160 -0.76 7.61 -1.90
N ASP A 161 -1.61 8.62 -1.71
CA ASP A 161 -1.26 9.83 -0.95
C ASP A 161 -0.89 9.51 0.49
N ALA A 162 -0.09 10.40 1.11
CA ALA A 162 0.47 10.17 2.44
C ALA A 162 -0.61 9.90 3.51
N GLY A 163 -1.76 10.58 3.46
CA GLY A 163 -2.85 10.38 4.41
C GLY A 163 -3.46 8.98 4.32
N LYS A 164 -3.81 8.54 3.10
CA LYS A 164 -4.31 7.18 2.85
C LYS A 164 -3.28 6.10 3.15
N ARG A 165 -1.99 6.39 2.89
CA ARG A 165 -0.88 5.47 3.16
C ARG A 165 -0.76 5.21 4.65
N THR A 166 -0.71 6.26 5.47
CA THR A 166 -0.67 6.15 6.94
C THR A 166 -1.86 5.37 7.47
N HIS A 167 -3.07 5.63 6.94
CA HIS A 167 -4.26 4.88 7.33
C HIS A 167 -4.14 3.38 6.99
N ALA A 168 -3.65 3.04 5.79
CA ALA A 168 -3.41 1.66 5.38
C ALA A 168 -2.36 0.96 6.25
N ILE A 169 -1.22 1.61 6.53
CA ILE A 169 -0.16 1.07 7.39
C ILE A 169 -0.70 0.79 8.78
N ASN A 170 -1.43 1.74 9.38
CA ASN A 170 -2.01 1.56 10.71
C ASN A 170 -3.00 0.39 10.77
N LYS A 171 -3.78 0.16 9.69
CA LYS A 171 -4.69 -0.99 9.62
C LYS A 171 -3.92 -2.32 9.57
N ILE A 172 -2.85 -2.38 8.79
CA ILE A 172 -1.98 -3.57 8.70
C ILE A 172 -1.32 -3.86 10.06
N LYS A 173 -0.80 -2.85 10.76
CA LYS A 173 -0.18 -3.01 12.09
C LYS A 173 -1.12 -3.64 13.12
N ARG A 174 -2.43 -3.38 13.04
CA ARG A 174 -3.43 -3.93 13.96
C ARG A 174 -3.68 -5.42 13.76
N GLY A 175 -3.09 -6.03 12.73
CA GLY A 175 -3.29 -7.45 12.42
C GLY A 175 -4.68 -7.76 11.87
N GLU A 176 -5.53 -6.75 11.67
CA GLU A 176 -6.78 -6.85 10.93
C GLU A 176 -6.43 -7.22 9.48
N GLY A 177 -6.90 -8.37 8.99
CA GLY A 177 -6.63 -8.84 7.63
C GLY A 177 -6.81 -7.71 6.63
N TYR A 178 -5.76 -7.40 5.86
CA TYR A 178 -5.75 -6.28 4.94
C TYR A 178 -5.80 -6.80 3.50
N THR A 179 -6.97 -6.74 2.89
CA THR A 179 -7.21 -7.28 1.54
C THR A 179 -7.08 -6.20 0.45
N GLU A 180 -7.00 -6.64 -0.81
CA GLU A 180 -7.11 -5.71 -1.95
C GLU A 180 -8.41 -4.90 -1.95
N GLN A 181 -9.49 -5.45 -1.39
CA GLN A 181 -10.78 -4.74 -1.27
C GLN A 181 -10.69 -3.62 -0.24
N ASP A 182 -10.05 -3.85 0.92
CA ASP A 182 -9.82 -2.82 1.94
C ASP A 182 -9.02 -1.66 1.37
N LEU A 183 -7.95 -1.98 0.64
CA LEU A 183 -7.16 -0.98 -0.05
C LEU A 183 -7.97 -0.26 -1.12
N THR A 184 -8.85 -0.94 -1.86
CA THR A 184 -9.67 -0.31 -2.91
C THR A 184 -10.72 0.63 -2.33
N LYS A 185 -11.25 0.33 -1.14
CA LYS A 185 -12.11 1.24 -0.37
C LYS A 185 -11.35 2.49 0.10
N ILE A 186 -10.13 2.32 0.60
CA ILE A 186 -9.27 3.43 1.06
C ILE A 186 -8.81 4.31 -0.12
N ILE A 187 -8.37 3.68 -1.22
CA ILE A 187 -7.89 4.38 -2.43
C ILE A 187 -9.03 5.17 -3.09
N GLY A 188 -10.28 4.72 -2.93
CA GLY A 188 -11.43 5.35 -3.58
C GLY A 188 -11.41 5.06 -5.07
N ASN A 189 -11.49 3.78 -5.46
CA ASN A 189 -11.62 3.40 -6.86
C ASN A 189 -13.09 3.30 -7.33
N THR A 190 -14.04 3.86 -6.58
CA THR A 190 -15.29 4.27 -7.19
C THR A 190 -14.98 5.48 -8.07
N LYS A 191 -15.02 5.31 -9.40
CA LYS A 191 -15.18 6.43 -10.34
C LYS A 191 -16.10 7.44 -9.67
N SER A 192 -15.68 8.71 -9.57
CA SER A 192 -16.49 9.79 -8.99
C SER A 192 -17.95 9.62 -9.44
N PRO A 193 -18.96 9.83 -8.58
CA PRO A 193 -20.37 9.76 -8.98
C PRO A 193 -20.65 10.49 -10.30
N VAL A 194 -19.98 11.62 -10.50
CA VAL A 194 -20.01 12.42 -11.74
C VAL A 194 -19.50 11.63 -12.94
N ARG A 195 -18.38 10.90 -12.80
CA ARG A 195 -17.78 10.14 -13.91
C ARG A 195 -18.57 8.88 -14.27
N ARG A 196 -19.25 8.26 -13.30
CA ARG A 196 -20.20 7.17 -13.59
C ARG A 196 -21.41 7.68 -14.36
N GLN A 197 -21.98 8.82 -13.93
CA GLN A 197 -23.08 9.46 -14.65
C GLN A 197 -22.69 9.82 -16.10
N ILE A 198 -21.47 10.32 -16.31
CA ILE A 198 -20.96 10.60 -17.66
C ILE A 198 -20.91 9.31 -18.50
N ASP A 199 -20.33 8.23 -17.97
CA ASP A 199 -20.22 6.96 -18.70
C ASP A 199 -21.61 6.37 -19.04
N ASP A 200 -22.57 6.47 -18.12
CA ASP A 200 -23.95 6.02 -18.34
C ASP A 200 -24.67 6.86 -19.41
N LEU A 201 -24.47 8.18 -19.40
CA LEU A 201 -25.03 9.09 -20.41
C LEU A 201 -24.41 8.84 -21.79
N VAL A 202 -23.10 8.58 -21.86
CA VAL A 202 -22.41 8.22 -23.12
C VAL A 202 -22.94 6.90 -23.67
N ALA A 203 -23.10 5.87 -22.84
CA ALA A 203 -23.64 4.59 -23.25
C ALA A 203 -25.10 4.71 -23.75
N GLN A 204 -25.91 5.55 -23.11
CA GLN A 204 -27.28 5.85 -23.57
C GLN A 204 -27.29 6.59 -24.91
N ALA A 205 -26.43 7.60 -25.09
CA ALA A 205 -26.30 8.34 -26.33
C ALA A 205 -25.84 7.44 -27.49
N GLU A 206 -24.85 6.57 -27.27
CA GLU A 206 -24.39 5.61 -28.28
C GLU A 206 -25.50 4.63 -28.69
N LYS A 207 -26.32 4.19 -27.74
CA LYS A 207 -27.47 3.31 -28.03
C LYS A 207 -28.52 4.04 -28.87
N GLN A 208 -28.83 5.30 -28.53
CA GLN A 208 -29.78 6.13 -29.28
C GLN A 208 -29.30 6.40 -30.70
N ILE A 209 -28.01 6.71 -30.89
CA ILE A 209 -27.42 6.94 -32.21
C ILE A 209 -27.47 5.68 -33.08
N LYS A 210 -27.26 4.49 -32.49
CA LYS A 210 -27.34 3.21 -33.22
C LYS A 210 -28.77 2.87 -33.66
N SER A 211 -29.79 3.30 -32.91
CA SER A 211 -31.20 3.05 -33.23
C SER A 211 -31.89 4.16 -34.04
N ALA A 212 -31.26 5.34 -34.17
CA ALA A 212 -31.85 6.49 -34.85
C ALA A 212 -31.72 6.44 -36.37
N THR A 213 -32.74 6.94 -37.06
CA THR A 213 -32.75 7.19 -38.51
C THR A 213 -31.81 8.34 -38.90
N ASN A 214 -31.49 8.47 -40.19
CA ASN A 214 -30.59 9.53 -40.67
C ASN A 214 -31.17 10.95 -40.47
N GLU A 215 -32.49 11.14 -40.60
CA GLU A 215 -33.15 12.43 -40.34
C GLU A 215 -33.10 12.79 -38.85
N GLU A 216 -33.32 11.83 -37.95
CA GLU A 216 -33.21 12.06 -36.51
C GLU A 216 -31.78 12.42 -36.09
N LYS A 217 -30.77 11.82 -36.71
CA LYS A 217 -29.35 12.16 -36.50
C LYS A 217 -29.03 13.58 -36.95
N ILE A 218 -29.55 14.01 -38.10
CA ILE A 218 -29.36 15.37 -38.62
C ILE A 218 -30.01 16.39 -37.68
N ASN A 219 -31.26 16.16 -37.26
CA ASN A 219 -31.97 17.05 -36.33
C ASN A 219 -31.27 17.13 -34.96
N GLN A 220 -30.75 16.01 -34.44
CA GLN A 220 -29.96 16.01 -33.20
C GLN A 220 -28.64 16.77 -33.36
N PHE A 221 -27.95 16.61 -34.50
CA PHE A 221 -26.72 17.34 -34.78
C PHE A 221 -26.94 18.85 -34.87
N GLU A 222 -28.00 19.30 -35.55
CA GLU A 222 -28.34 20.72 -35.62
C GLU A 222 -28.68 21.31 -34.25
N LYS A 223 -29.43 20.57 -33.43
CA LYS A 223 -29.73 20.95 -32.05
C LYS A 223 -28.46 21.08 -31.21
N LEU A 224 -27.58 20.08 -31.25
CA LEU A 224 -26.31 20.09 -30.52
C LEU A 224 -25.40 21.22 -31.00
N LYS A 225 -25.39 21.52 -32.30
CA LYS A 225 -24.63 22.63 -32.87
C LYS A 225 -25.11 23.98 -32.31
N MET A 226 -26.43 24.20 -32.27
CA MET A 226 -27.00 25.41 -31.67
C MET A 226 -26.72 25.52 -30.17
N GLU A 227 -26.80 24.40 -29.45
CA GLU A 227 -26.51 24.35 -28.02
C GLU A 227 -25.02 24.62 -27.72
N SER A 228 -24.11 24.09 -28.54
CA SER A 228 -22.66 24.35 -28.44
C SER A 228 -22.35 25.84 -28.63
N VAL A 229 -22.93 26.48 -29.65
CA VAL A 229 -22.75 27.92 -29.88
C VAL A 229 -23.27 28.76 -28.70
N ASN A 230 -24.43 28.37 -28.14
CA ASN A 230 -25.01 29.08 -27.00
C ASN A 230 -24.17 28.89 -25.72
N LEU A 231 -23.62 27.70 -25.51
CA LEU A 231 -22.73 27.41 -24.38
C LEU A 231 -21.41 28.17 -24.51
N GLU A 232 -20.81 28.25 -25.70
CA GLU A 232 -19.62 29.06 -25.95
C GLU A 232 -19.88 30.55 -25.66
N ALA A 233 -21.02 31.08 -26.13
CA ALA A 233 -21.40 32.46 -25.84
C ALA A 233 -21.59 32.74 -24.34
N LYS A 234 -22.18 31.79 -23.60
CA LYS A 234 -22.32 31.89 -22.14
C LYS A 234 -20.96 31.82 -21.43
N LEU A 235 -20.08 30.93 -21.89
CA LEU A 235 -18.73 30.77 -21.34
C LEU A 235 -17.93 32.07 -21.51
N GLU A 236 -18.01 32.69 -22.69
CA GLU A 236 -17.30 33.93 -22.96
C GLU A 236 -17.79 35.08 -22.07
N ARG A 237 -19.13 35.24 -21.93
CA ARG A 237 -19.70 36.20 -20.97
C ARG A 237 -19.23 35.96 -19.53
N GLN A 238 -19.11 34.71 -19.12
CA GLN A 238 -18.60 34.39 -17.77
C GLN A 238 -17.12 34.73 -17.61
N LYS A 239 -16.30 34.61 -18.66
CA LYS A 239 -14.90 35.06 -18.61
C LYS A 239 -14.82 36.57 -18.47
N ASP A 240 -15.60 37.31 -19.26
CA ASP A 240 -15.65 38.78 -19.18
C ASP A 240 -16.05 39.25 -17.78
N LEU A 241 -17.10 38.63 -17.22
CA LEU A 241 -17.57 38.95 -15.87
C LEU A 241 -16.50 38.64 -14.80
N ASN A 242 -15.76 37.54 -14.94
CA ASN A 242 -14.65 37.21 -14.04
C ASN A 242 -13.49 38.19 -14.15
N ILE A 243 -13.17 38.66 -15.36
CA ILE A 243 -12.14 39.69 -15.56
C ILE A 243 -12.55 40.98 -14.85
N GLU A 244 -13.81 41.40 -15.04
CA GLU A 244 -14.36 42.60 -14.40
C GLU A 244 -14.35 42.49 -12.86
N LEU A 245 -14.83 41.37 -12.31
CA LEU A 245 -14.79 41.14 -10.86
C LEU A 245 -13.35 41.17 -10.31
N ASN A 246 -12.40 40.55 -11.01
CA ASN A 246 -11.00 40.56 -10.60
C ASN A 246 -10.40 41.98 -10.61
N ASN A 247 -10.79 42.82 -11.57
CA ASN A 247 -10.36 44.21 -11.62
C ASN A 247 -10.96 45.02 -10.45
N GLN A 248 -12.23 44.80 -10.12
CA GLN A 248 -12.88 45.43 -8.97
C GLN A 248 -12.23 45.01 -7.64
N ILE A 249 -11.92 43.72 -7.47
CA ILE A 249 -11.21 43.20 -6.29
C ILE A 249 -9.84 43.89 -6.14
N LYS A 250 -9.08 44.04 -7.23
CA LYS A 250 -7.79 44.75 -7.19
C LYS A 250 -7.94 46.21 -6.78
N LYS A 251 -8.95 46.91 -7.30
CA LYS A 251 -9.21 48.31 -6.96
C LYS A 251 -9.55 48.46 -5.48
N LEU A 252 -10.48 47.64 -4.97
CA LEU A 252 -10.87 47.63 -3.56
C LEU A 252 -9.71 47.25 -2.63
N MET A 253 -8.80 46.39 -3.08
CA MET A 253 -7.59 46.07 -2.31
C MET A 253 -6.65 47.28 -2.18
N GLU A 254 -6.45 48.05 -3.24
CA GLU A 254 -5.59 49.24 -3.19
C GLU A 254 -6.25 50.35 -2.34
N GLU A 255 -7.56 50.57 -2.50
CA GLU A 255 -8.32 51.49 -1.65
C GLU A 255 -8.24 51.11 -0.16
N ASN A 256 -8.42 49.82 0.18
CA ASN A 256 -8.27 49.34 1.56
C ASN A 256 -6.85 49.51 2.11
N LYS A 257 -5.84 49.31 1.27
CA LYS A 257 -4.44 49.50 1.64
C LYS A 257 -4.15 50.97 1.95
N ASP A 258 -4.69 51.89 1.16
CA ASP A 258 -4.52 53.33 1.39
C ASP A 258 -5.31 53.81 2.62
N LEU A 259 -6.54 53.32 2.81
CA LEU A 259 -7.31 53.58 4.04
C LEU A 259 -6.59 53.08 5.30
N ARG A 260 -5.95 51.90 5.24
CA ARG A 260 -5.12 51.39 6.34
C ARG A 260 -3.91 52.26 6.63
N LYS A 261 -3.24 52.80 5.61
CA LYS A 261 -2.15 53.77 5.79
C LYS A 261 -2.66 55.06 6.45
N LEU A 262 -3.79 55.58 5.97
CA LEU A 262 -4.44 56.78 6.54
C LEU A 262 -4.79 56.59 8.01
N LEU A 263 -5.41 55.46 8.37
CA LEU A 263 -5.70 55.08 9.76
C LEU A 263 -4.44 54.93 10.62
N ALA A 264 -3.36 54.37 10.06
CA ALA A 264 -2.08 54.24 10.76
C ALA A 264 -1.33 55.56 10.92
N SER A 265 -1.57 56.53 10.03
CA SER A 265 -1.01 57.89 10.09
C SER A 265 -1.86 58.88 10.89
N SER A 266 -3.09 58.49 11.29
CA SER A 266 -3.95 59.31 12.12
C SER A 266 -3.47 59.19 13.58
N PRO A 267 -3.11 60.30 14.25
CA PRO A 267 -2.74 60.25 15.66
C PRO A 267 -3.92 59.74 16.48
N THR A 268 -3.63 58.84 17.42
CA THR A 268 -4.60 58.32 18.38
C THR A 268 -5.06 59.47 19.27
N GLU A 269 -6.11 60.20 18.89
CA GLU A 269 -6.88 61.05 19.81
C GLU A 269 -7.69 60.14 20.74
N ALA A 270 -6.98 59.38 21.58
CA ALA A 270 -7.52 58.62 22.70
C ALA A 270 -6.40 58.34 23.72
N ALA A 271 -5.65 59.39 24.08
CA ALA A 271 -4.72 59.36 25.21
C ALA A 271 -4.61 60.74 25.88
N THR A 272 -5.74 61.44 26.06
CA THR A 272 -5.91 62.47 27.10
C THR A 272 -7.39 62.77 27.24
N LEU A 273 -8.04 62.08 28.19
CA LEU A 273 -8.90 62.62 29.25
C LEU A 273 -9.30 61.47 30.18
#